data_AF-E8N083-F1
#
_entry.id   AF-E8N083-F1
#
_cell.length_a   1.000
_cell.length_b   1.000
_cell.length_c   1.000
_cell.angle_alpha   90.00
_cell.angle_beta   90.00
_cell.angle_gamma   90.00
#
_symmetry.space_group_name_H-M   'P 1'
#
loop_
_entity.id
_entity.type
_entity.pdbx_description
1 polymer ?
#
loop_
_entity_poly.entity_id
_entity_poly.type
_entity_poly.pdbx_seq_one_letter_code
_entity_poly.pdbx_strand_id
1 'polypeptide(L)'
;MLLIVLAKIYGEERPSGIAECAKHRTEMLVEWLKLKRNSMLHHSTYRRILAEVVNVEELEHIQHIYLSGEKSFGTQVLVSIDGKVLRRTLDDSQ
;
A
#
# COMPACT_ATOMS: atom_id res chain seq x y z
N MET A 1 5.92 4.07 8.05
CA MET A 1 6.01 3.57 6.65
C MET A 1 4.97 2.50 6.33
N LEU A 2 4.85 1.41 7.10
CA LEU A 2 3.91 0.32 6.77
C LEU A 2 2.46 0.78 6.50
N LEU A 3 1.94 1.71 7.31
CA LEU A 3 0.60 2.28 7.11
C LEU A 3 0.44 3.03 5.77
N ILE A 4 1.50 3.67 5.29
CA ILE A 4 1.52 4.37 3.99
C ILE A 4 1.47 3.35 2.86
N VAL A 5 2.25 2.27 2.96
CA VAL A 5 2.26 1.19 1.97
C VAL A 5 0.90 0.49 1.90
N LEU A 6 0.32 0.15 3.05
CA LEU A 6 -1.02 -0.45 3.12
C LEU A 6 -2.06 0.47 2.49
N ALA A 7 -2.06 1.75 2.85
CA ALA A 7 -2.99 2.72 2.28
C ALA A 7 -2.83 2.85 0.75
N LYS A 8 -1.59 2.86 0.23
CA LYS A 8 -1.33 2.84 -1.21
C LYS A 8 -1.87 1.57 -1.89
N ILE A 9 -1.72 0.39 -1.27
CA ILE A 9 -2.33 -0.86 -1.77
C ILE A 9 -3.86 -0.76 -1.79
N TYR A 10 -4.47 -0.08 -0.82
CA TYR A 10 -5.90 0.20 -0.81
C TYR A 10 -6.33 1.32 -1.79
N GLY A 11 -5.40 1.92 -2.54
CA GLY A 11 -5.67 2.95 -3.55
C GLY A 11 -5.69 4.39 -3.02
N GLU A 12 -5.23 4.62 -1.79
CA GLU A 12 -5.18 5.95 -1.19
C GLU A 12 -3.83 6.64 -1.42
N GLU A 13 -3.81 7.63 -2.30
CA GLU A 13 -2.60 8.39 -2.66
C GLU A 13 -2.43 9.68 -1.83
N ARG A 14 -3.53 10.27 -1.36
CA ARG A 14 -3.48 11.56 -0.65
C ARG A 14 -3.15 11.34 0.83
N PRO A 15 -2.36 12.22 1.47
CA PRO A 15 -2.08 12.12 2.91
C PRO A 15 -3.33 12.07 3.81
N SER A 16 -4.41 12.74 3.40
CA SER A 16 -5.71 12.69 4.07
C SER A 16 -6.38 11.31 3.94
N GLY A 17 -6.33 10.72 2.74
CA GLY A 17 -6.86 9.39 2.47
C GLY A 17 -6.09 8.30 3.21
N ILE A 18 -4.75 8.41 3.26
CA ILE A 18 -3.89 7.53 4.06
C ILE A 18 -4.25 7.62 5.54
N ALA A 19 -4.43 8.83 6.07
CA ALA A 19 -4.82 9.03 7.46
C ALA A 19 -6.19 8.41 7.76
N GLU A 20 -7.16 8.60 6.89
CA GLU A 20 -8.52 8.08 7.05
C GLU A 20 -8.57 6.56 6.91
N CYS A 21 -7.80 5.98 5.98
CA CYS A 21 -7.66 4.53 5.81
C CYS A 21 -7.06 3.88 7.05
N ALA A 22 -6.01 4.48 7.62
CA ALA A 22 -5.41 4.03 8.87
C ALA A 22 -6.40 4.17 10.04
N LYS A 23 -7.13 5.29 10.11
CA LYS A 23 -8.11 5.55 11.18
C LYS A 23 -9.26 4.55 11.16
N HIS A 24 -9.84 4.25 9.99
CA HIS A 24 -10.89 3.24 9.84
C HIS A 24 -10.46 1.83 10.25
N ARG A 25 -9.15 1.55 10.25
CA ARG A 25 -8.57 0.22 10.57
C ARG A 25 -7.78 0.23 11.88
N THR A 26 -7.97 1.25 12.72
CA THR A 26 -7.16 1.47 13.92
C THR A 26 -7.11 0.23 14.81
N GLU A 27 -8.27 -0.38 15.11
CA GLU A 27 -8.36 -1.54 16.00
C GLU A 27 -7.57 -2.74 15.46
N MET A 28 -7.82 -3.12 14.21
CA MET A 28 -7.11 -4.20 13.52
C MET A 28 -5.60 -3.94 13.46
N LEU A 29 -5.19 -2.70 13.15
CA LEU A 29 -3.78 -2.33 13.05
C LEU A 29 -3.08 -2.35 14.41
N VAL A 30 -3.75 -1.92 15.48
CA VAL A 30 -3.21 -1.93 16.84
C VAL A 30 -3.00 -3.35 17.33
N GLU A 31 -3.95 -4.25 17.05
CA GLU A 31 -3.85 -5.66 17.36
C GLU A 31 -2.71 -6.34 16.58
N TRP A 32 -2.70 -6.20 15.25
CA TRP A 32 -1.74 -6.90 14.39
C TRP A 32 -0.31 -6.37 14.52
N LEU A 33 -0.15 -5.06 14.64
CA LEU A 33 1.17 -4.41 14.73
C LEU A 33 1.60 -4.18 16.18
N LYS A 34 0.79 -4.61 17.16
CA LYS A 34 1.03 -4.45 18.60
C LYS A 34 1.41 -3.01 18.96
N LEU A 35 0.67 -2.04 18.42
CA LEU A 35 1.01 -0.64 18.59
C LEU A 35 0.81 -0.22 20.05
N LYS A 36 1.82 0.47 20.61
CA LYS A 36 1.79 0.96 22.00
C LYS A 36 0.65 1.97 22.27
N ARG A 37 0.13 2.63 21.23
CA ARG A 37 -0.93 3.64 21.34
C ARG A 37 -2.02 3.35 20.32
N ASN A 38 -3.28 3.44 20.76
CA ASN A 38 -4.48 3.26 19.95
C ASN A 38 -4.85 4.51 19.12
N SER A 39 -3.87 5.37 18.82
CA SER A 39 -4.08 6.64 18.12
C SER A 39 -3.31 6.63 16.80
N MET A 40 -4.02 6.81 15.70
CA MET A 40 -3.39 6.94 14.38
C MET A 40 -2.80 8.34 14.17
N LEU A 41 -1.83 8.40 13.26
CA LEU A 41 -1.21 9.66 12.86
C LEU A 41 -2.21 10.55 12.12
N HIS A 42 -2.07 11.86 12.31
CA HIS A 42 -2.86 12.85 11.58
C HIS A 42 -2.33 13.05 10.15
N HIS A 43 -3.17 13.54 9.24
CA HIS A 43 -2.81 13.75 7.83
C HIS A 43 -1.59 14.65 7.64
N SER A 44 -1.39 15.63 8.54
CA SER A 44 -0.23 16.54 8.51
C SER A 44 1.09 15.81 8.71
N THR A 45 1.10 14.75 9.53
CA THR A 45 2.29 13.92 9.75
C THR A 45 2.59 13.07 8.51
N TYR A 46 1.57 12.46 7.91
CA TYR A 46 1.74 11.72 6.65
C TYR A 46 2.26 12.62 5.53
N ARG A 47 1.74 13.84 5.41
CA ARG A 47 2.21 14.83 4.42
C ARG A 47 3.69 15.14 4.60
N ARG A 48 4.14 15.39 5.83
CA ARG A 48 5.56 15.66 6.12
C ARG A 48 6.45 14.47 5.81
N ILE A 49 6.05 13.27 6.21
CA ILE A 49 6.81 12.04 5.92
C ILE A 49 6.95 11.85 4.40
N LEU A 50 5.87 12.02 3.65
CA LEU A 50 5.88 11.87 2.20
C LEU A 50 6.69 12.95 1.48
N ALA A 51 6.78 14.16 2.04
CA ALA A 51 7.51 15.26 1.42
C ALA A 51 9.00 15.30 1.79
N GLU A 52 9.34 14.92 3.03
CA GLU A 52 10.68 15.18 3.60
C GLU A 52 11.49 13.89 3.81
N VAL A 53 10.84 12.74 3.92
CA VAL A 53 11.50 11.49 4.36
C VAL A 53 11.45 10.41 3.28
N VAL A 54 10.36 10.35 2.52
CA VAL A 54 10.13 9.30 1.52
C VAL A 54 10.42 9.85 0.14
N ASN A 55 11.33 9.21 -0.60
CA ASN A 55 11.39 9.38 -2.04
C ASN A 55 10.21 8.62 -2.66
N VAL A 56 9.19 9.35 -3.12
CA VAL A 56 7.94 8.77 -3.63
C VAL A 56 8.19 7.94 -4.89
N GLU A 57 9.08 8.40 -5.77
CA GLU A 57 9.40 7.73 -7.04
C GLU A 57 10.10 6.38 -6.78
N GLU A 58 11.04 6.36 -5.84
CA GLU A 58 11.72 5.13 -5.42
C GLU A 58 10.75 4.16 -4.74
N LEU A 59 9.86 4.67 -3.89
CA LEU A 59 8.84 3.85 -3.24
C LEU A 59 7.88 3.23 -4.27
N GLU A 60 7.44 4.00 -5.26
CA GLU A 60 6.58 3.50 -6.34
C GLU A 60 7.31 2.48 -7.22
N HIS A 61 8.59 2.69 -7.48
CA HIS A 61 9.42 1.73 -8.21
C HIS A 61 9.56 0.40 -7.45
N ILE A 62 9.83 0.45 -6.14
CA ILE A 62 9.92 -0.75 -5.29
C ILE A 62 8.56 -1.45 -5.20
N GLN A 63 7.47 -0.69 -5.04
CA GLN A 63 6.11 -1.25 -5.06
C GLN A 63 5.81 -1.94 -6.38
N HIS A 64 6.14 -1.31 -7.50
CA HIS A 64 5.97 -1.89 -8.83
C HIS A 64 6.81 -3.16 -9.00
N ILE A 65 8.08 -3.17 -8.58
CA ILE A 65 8.93 -4.38 -8.62
C ILE A 65 8.34 -5.48 -7.75
N TYR A 66 7.91 -5.18 -6.53
CA TYR A 66 7.38 -6.20 -5.61
C TYR A 66 6.07 -6.80 -6.13
N LEU A 67 5.16 -5.94 -6.61
CA LEU A 67 3.87 -6.36 -7.19
C LEU A 67 4.04 -7.07 -8.54
N SER A 68 5.06 -6.71 -9.32
CA SER A 68 5.39 -7.36 -10.60
C SER A 68 6.32 -8.57 -10.45
N GLY A 69 6.97 -8.72 -9.29
CA GLY A 69 8.10 -9.61 -9.04
C GLY A 69 7.71 -11.02 -8.61
N GLU A 70 6.47 -11.25 -8.16
CA GLU A 70 5.97 -12.60 -7.94
C GLU A 70 5.56 -13.25 -9.27
N LYS A 71 6.55 -13.73 -10.01
CA LYS A 71 6.37 -14.81 -11.01
C LYS A 71 6.12 -16.14 -10.30
N SER A 72 4.99 -16.26 -9.60
CA SER A 72 4.40 -17.57 -9.36
C SER A 72 3.68 -17.97 -10.66
N PHE A 73 4.18 -19.03 -11.28
CA PHE A 73 3.55 -19.68 -12.42
C PHE A 73 2.11 -20.11 -12.03
N GLY A 74 1.10 -19.73 -12.82
CA GLY A 74 -0.19 -20.43 -12.88
C GLY A 74 -1.51 -19.77 -12.42
N THR A 75 -1.64 -18.50 -12.01
CA THR A 75 -2.99 -17.92 -11.69
C THR A 75 -3.18 -16.44 -12.04
N GLN A 76 -4.10 -16.11 -12.98
CA GLN A 76 -4.33 -14.74 -13.47
C GLN A 76 -5.01 -13.90 -12.40
N VAL A 77 -4.19 -13.26 -11.56
CA VAL A 77 -4.67 -12.26 -10.62
C VAL A 77 -4.65 -10.91 -11.32
N LEU A 78 -5.84 -10.39 -11.64
CA LEU A 78 -6.03 -9.01 -12.05
C LEU A 78 -5.98 -8.13 -10.79
N VAL A 79 -4.81 -7.53 -10.54
CA VAL A 79 -4.64 -6.55 -9.46
C VAL A 79 -4.70 -5.16 -10.08
N SER A 80 -5.79 -4.42 -9.83
CA SER A 80 -5.90 -3.02 -10.23
C SER A 80 -5.45 -2.13 -9.08
N ILE A 81 -4.34 -1.42 -9.25
CA ILE A 81 -3.94 -0.31 -8.40
C ILE A 81 -3.76 0.88 -9.35
N ASP A 82 -4.49 1.96 -9.12
CA ASP A 82 -4.35 3.25 -9.84
C ASP A 82 -4.77 3.29 -11.33
N GLY A 83 -5.76 2.50 -11.77
CA GLY A 83 -6.28 2.58 -13.16
C GLY A 83 -5.29 2.17 -14.26
N LYS A 84 -4.03 1.86 -13.90
CA LYS A 84 -3.07 1.14 -14.72
C LYS A 84 -3.44 -0.35 -14.66
N VAL A 85 -3.98 -0.84 -15.77
CA VAL A 85 -4.37 -2.24 -15.90
C VAL A 85 -3.11 -3.06 -16.19
N LEU A 86 -2.61 -3.78 -15.18
CA LEU A 86 -1.63 -4.84 -15.41
C LEU A 86 -2.39 -6.10 -15.86
N ARG A 87 -2.45 -6.33 -17.17
CA ARG A 87 -3.05 -7.54 -17.73
C ARG A 87 -2.03 -8.68 -17.68
N ARG A 88 -2.32 -9.71 -16.88
CA ARG A 88 -1.48 -10.91 -16.73
C ARG A 88 -2.18 -12.07 -17.41
N THR A 89 -1.51 -12.73 -18.37
CA THR A 89 -1.98 -14.00 -18.95
C THR A 89 -1.18 -15.12 -18.30
N LEU A 90 -1.85 -16.15 -17.79
CA LEU A 90 -1.22 -17.36 -17.25
C LEU A 90 -1.85 -18.55 -17.93
N ASP A 91 -0.97 -19.45 -18.35
CA ASP A 91 -1.33 -20.73 -18.95
C ASP A 91 -1.65 -21.75 -17.85
N ASP A 92 -2.80 -22.40 -17.99
CA ASP A 92 -3.19 -23.58 -17.25
C ASP A 92 -2.46 -24.79 -17.84
N SER A 93 -1.30 -25.13 -17.29
CA SER A 93 -0.73 -26.47 -17.47
C SER A 93 -0.48 -27.09 -16.10
N GLN A 94 -1.45 -27.92 -15.69
CA GLN A 94 -1.22 -29.05 -14.79
C GLN A 94 -0.60 -30.21 -15.55
#